data_AF-L8M6S1-F1
#
_entry.id   AF-L8M6S1-F1
#
_cell.length_a   1.000
_cell.length_b   1.000
_cell.length_c   1.000
_cell.angle_alpha   90.00
_cell.angle_beta   90.00
_cell.angle_gamma   90.00
#
_symmetry.space_group_name_H-M   'P 1'
#
loop_
_entity.id
_entity.type
_entity.pdbx_description
1 polymer ?
#
loop_
_entity_poly.entity_id
_entity_poly.type
_entity_poly.pdbx_seq_one_letter_code
_entity_poly.pdbx_strand_id
1 'polypeptide(L)'
;MVDYLLNKPKDVTSYVRISSVVNLYYGWVLKDLTALPNVSAADLAALGHIAPNTLPNGALTVFRTSSPKPGTVRKRLVNNPSAAQQEHASTFYAQGALQAAIAAGWKLVKPPRKVSLTKNNRTTTAIASLSNGLLYAFPMNTNDFELYKATLGLIDSTTINTPQEEDSLISGTRNPRPGKAQLKVPGGGKRTAFYTSGQETVLGQNGWSIISREIVA
;
A
#
# COMPACT_ATOMS: atom_id res chain seq x y z
N MET A 1 21.72 -8.12 23.41
CA MET A 1 21.57 -6.96 24.31
C MET A 1 20.40 -6.17 23.76
N VAL A 2 19.29 -6.06 24.50
CA VAL A 2 18.10 -5.33 24.02
C VAL A 2 18.45 -3.85 24.05
N ASP A 3 18.38 -3.18 22.91
CA ASP A 3 18.66 -1.75 22.79
C ASP A 3 17.43 -0.98 23.31
N TYR A 4 17.65 -0.02 24.21
CA TYR A 4 16.57 0.74 24.86
C TYR A 4 16.64 2.20 24.43
N LEU A 5 15.48 2.82 24.20
CA LEU A 5 15.36 4.27 24.07
C LEU A 5 14.37 4.77 25.12
N LEU A 6 14.82 5.64 26.03
CA LEU A 6 13.99 6.24 27.07
C LEU A 6 13.18 5.22 27.90
N ASN A 7 13.84 4.17 28.42
CA ASN A 7 13.24 3.09 29.21
C ASN A 7 12.14 2.27 28.49
N LYS A 8 12.04 2.36 27.17
CA LYS A 8 11.19 1.49 26.34
C LYS A 8 12.07 0.66 25.40
N PRO A 9 11.70 -0.61 25.14
CA PRO A 9 12.37 -1.41 24.12
C PRO A 9 12.37 -0.63 22.81
N LYS A 10 13.54 -0.54 22.14
CA LYS A 10 13.67 0.24 20.92
C LYS A 10 12.70 -0.30 19.87
N ASP A 11 11.93 0.62 19.33
CA ASP A 11 11.05 0.40 18.22
C ASP A 11 11.89 -0.01 16.98
N VAL A 12 11.52 -1.12 16.35
CA VAL A 12 12.16 -1.68 15.16
C VAL A 12 11.28 -1.41 13.95
N THR A 13 11.86 -0.82 12.91
CA THR A 13 11.20 -0.69 11.62
C THR A 13 11.29 -2.02 10.88
N SER A 14 10.13 -2.61 10.56
CA SER A 14 10.03 -3.83 9.76
C SER A 14 9.21 -3.58 8.52
N TYR A 15 9.46 -4.39 7.49
CA TYR A 15 8.70 -4.37 6.24
C TYR A 15 8.19 -5.76 5.90
N VAL A 16 7.05 -5.81 5.21
CA VAL A 16 6.58 -7.02 4.52
C VAL A 16 6.20 -6.67 3.11
N ARG A 17 6.44 -7.60 2.18
CA ARG A 17 6.06 -7.44 0.79
C ARG A 17 4.54 -7.56 0.66
N ILE A 18 3.90 -6.58 0.03
CA ILE A 18 2.46 -6.61 -0.29
C ILE A 18 2.22 -7.09 -1.73
N SER A 19 3.10 -6.70 -2.66
CA SER A 19 2.96 -7.07 -4.07
C SER A 19 4.26 -7.66 -4.60
N SER A 20 4.17 -8.87 -5.16
CA SER A 20 5.27 -9.57 -5.81
C SER A 20 5.61 -9.04 -7.19
N VAL A 21 4.68 -8.34 -7.83
CA VAL A 21 4.86 -7.77 -9.18
C VAL A 21 5.67 -6.47 -9.12
N VAL A 22 5.40 -5.65 -8.10
CA VAL A 22 5.82 -4.24 -8.03
C VAL A 22 6.97 -3.99 -7.05
N ASN A 23 7.47 -5.03 -6.37
CA ASN A 23 8.39 -4.88 -5.23
C ASN A 23 7.88 -3.84 -4.21
N LEU A 24 6.57 -3.90 -3.92
CA LEU A 24 5.93 -3.02 -2.95
C LEU A 24 5.97 -3.62 -1.56
N TYR A 25 6.44 -2.84 -0.59
CA TYR A 25 6.60 -3.21 0.80
C TYR A 25 5.84 -2.23 1.70
N TYR A 26 5.16 -2.77 2.71
CA TYR A 26 4.57 -1.96 3.77
C TYR A 26 5.48 -1.97 4.96
N GLY A 27 5.94 -0.77 5.33
CA GLY A 27 6.78 -0.51 6.48
C GLY A 27 5.94 -0.08 7.67
N TRP A 28 6.33 -0.55 8.85
CA TRP A 28 5.78 -0.05 10.11
C TRP A 28 6.84 -0.16 11.20
N VAL A 29 6.59 0.58 12.27
CA VAL A 29 7.43 0.58 13.46
C VAL A 29 6.71 -0.24 14.53
N LEU A 30 7.40 -1.21 15.11
CA LEU A 30 6.89 -2.02 16.22
C LEU A 30 7.99 -2.37 17.20
N LYS A 31 7.61 -2.73 18.43
CA LYS A 31 8.52 -3.39 19.37
C LYS A 31 9.16 -4.63 18.73
N ASP A 32 10.42 -4.88 19.07
CA ASP A 32 11.10 -6.10 18.65
C ASP A 32 10.29 -7.35 19.07
N LEU A 33 9.79 -8.08 18.08
CA LEU A 33 9.01 -9.29 18.31
C LEU A 33 9.91 -10.46 18.71
N THR A 34 11.18 -10.48 18.31
CA THR A 34 12.12 -11.55 18.68
C THR A 34 12.50 -11.52 20.16
N ALA A 35 12.31 -10.36 20.80
CA ALA A 35 12.45 -10.21 22.24
C ALA A 35 11.24 -10.77 23.02
N LEU A 36 10.15 -11.16 22.35
CA LEU A 36 8.97 -11.75 22.98
C LEU A 36 9.13 -13.27 23.14
N PRO A 37 8.64 -13.86 24.25
CA PRO A 37 8.70 -15.30 24.45
C PRO A 37 7.91 -16.03 23.34
N ASN A 38 8.46 -17.16 22.87
CA ASN A 38 7.86 -18.01 21.82
C ASN A 38 7.71 -17.35 20.44
N VAL A 39 8.46 -16.27 20.19
CA VAL A 39 8.62 -15.68 18.86
C VAL A 39 10.11 -15.66 18.51
N SER A 40 10.50 -16.52 17.57
CA SER A 40 11.86 -16.66 17.09
C SER A 40 12.11 -15.80 15.84
N ALA A 41 13.38 -15.63 15.46
CA ALA A 41 13.73 -15.04 14.17
C ALA A 41 13.16 -15.86 12.98
N ALA A 42 13.06 -17.20 13.13
CA ALA A 42 12.45 -18.07 12.13
C ALA A 42 10.94 -17.79 11.96
N ASP A 43 10.24 -17.44 13.04
CA ASP A 43 8.83 -17.03 12.97
C ASP A 43 8.67 -15.74 12.15
N LEU A 44 9.56 -14.77 12.31
CA LEU A 44 9.51 -13.53 11.54
C LEU A 44 9.88 -13.75 10.07
N ALA A 45 10.84 -14.63 9.80
CA ALA A 45 11.16 -15.06 8.44
C ALA A 45 9.98 -15.77 7.77
N ALA A 46 9.25 -16.62 8.49
CA ALA A 46 8.04 -17.29 8.00
C ALA A 46 6.90 -16.30 7.68
N LEU A 47 6.88 -15.14 8.35
CA LEU A 47 5.96 -14.03 8.06
C LEU A 47 6.42 -13.15 6.88
N GLY A 48 7.64 -13.38 6.36
CA GLY A 48 8.24 -12.56 5.32
C GLY A 48 8.64 -11.16 5.78
N HIS A 49 8.98 -11.01 7.06
CA HIS A 49 9.50 -9.74 7.59
C HIS A 49 10.93 -9.54 7.09
N ILE A 50 11.22 -8.32 6.65
CA ILE A 50 12.56 -7.91 6.27
C ILE A 50 12.94 -6.63 7.01
N ALA A 51 14.23 -6.53 7.32
CA ALA A 51 14.81 -5.35 7.95
C ALA A 51 15.06 -4.24 6.91
N PRO A 52 15.22 -2.97 7.32
CA PRO A 52 15.42 -1.86 6.39
C PRO A 52 16.66 -2.04 5.49
N ASN A 53 17.72 -2.64 6.02
CA ASN A 53 18.97 -2.90 5.31
C ASN A 53 18.90 -4.10 4.34
N THR A 54 17.81 -4.86 4.34
CA THR A 54 17.60 -6.01 3.44
C THR A 54 16.51 -5.75 2.41
N LEU A 55 16.03 -4.50 2.29
CA LEU A 55 15.13 -4.10 1.20
C LEU A 55 15.85 -4.21 -0.15
N PRO A 56 15.24 -4.84 -1.17
CA PRO A 56 15.81 -4.86 -2.52
C PRO A 56 16.00 -3.44 -3.08
N ASN A 57 16.99 -3.28 -3.96
CA ASN A 57 17.15 -2.02 -4.69
C ASN A 57 15.89 -1.73 -5.53
N GLY A 58 15.42 -0.48 -5.53
CA GLY A 58 14.17 -0.09 -6.19
C GLY A 58 12.89 -0.52 -5.47
N ALA A 59 12.97 -1.04 -4.24
CA ALA A 59 11.79 -1.39 -3.46
C ALA A 59 10.93 -0.16 -3.12
N LEU A 60 9.64 -0.25 -3.41
CA LEU A 60 8.68 0.79 -3.06
C LEU A 60 8.20 0.56 -1.63
N THR A 61 8.26 1.58 -0.78
CA THR A 61 7.85 1.44 0.63
C THR A 61 6.68 2.36 0.99
N VAL A 62 5.72 1.83 1.74
CA VAL A 62 4.53 2.57 2.19
C VAL A 62 4.34 2.45 3.70
N PHE A 63 4.05 3.56 4.37
CA PHE A 63 3.94 3.65 5.84
C PHE A 63 2.58 4.15 6.34
N ARG A 64 1.62 4.40 5.43
CA ARG A 64 0.39 5.14 5.77
C ARG A 64 -0.76 4.23 6.19
N THR A 65 -1.62 4.76 7.06
CA THR A 65 -2.84 4.10 7.53
C THR A 65 -3.88 3.86 6.45
N SER A 66 -3.81 4.59 5.33
CA SER A 66 -4.73 4.52 4.19
C SER A 66 -4.17 3.79 2.96
N SER A 67 -2.97 3.23 3.04
CA SER A 67 -2.39 2.40 1.97
C SER A 67 -2.93 0.97 2.03
N PRO A 68 -2.79 0.16 0.96
CA PRO A 68 -3.00 -1.28 1.03
C PRO A 68 -2.22 -1.83 2.21
N LYS A 69 -2.92 -2.48 3.14
CA LYS A 69 -2.30 -3.03 4.35
C LYS A 69 -2.16 -4.53 4.19
N PRO A 70 -1.02 -5.11 4.58
CA PRO A 70 -0.89 -6.55 4.59
C PRO A 70 -1.89 -7.13 5.58
N GLY A 71 -2.18 -8.43 5.44
CA GLY A 71 -2.98 -9.12 6.42
C GLY A 71 -2.28 -9.14 7.77
N THR A 72 -3.05 -9.18 8.84
CA THR A 72 -2.53 -9.24 10.21
C THR A 72 -2.76 -10.64 10.75
N VAL A 73 -1.72 -11.20 11.36
CA VAL A 73 -1.77 -12.46 12.09
C VAL A 73 -1.43 -12.23 13.55
N ARG A 74 -1.79 -13.20 14.40
CA ARG A 74 -1.55 -13.19 15.84
C ARG A 74 -1.05 -14.55 16.30
N LYS A 75 -0.04 -14.53 17.18
CA LYS A 75 0.47 -15.71 17.89
C LYS A 75 0.25 -15.53 19.38
N ARG A 76 -0.15 -16.60 20.07
CA ARG A 76 -0.23 -16.60 21.54
C ARG A 76 1.18 -16.81 22.10
N LEU A 77 1.57 -15.96 23.03
CA LEU A 77 2.90 -15.95 23.65
C LEU A 77 2.92 -16.83 24.90
N VAL A 78 1.91 -16.70 25.75
CA VAL A 78 1.80 -17.41 27.03
C VAL A 78 0.40 -18.00 27.17
N ASN A 79 0.31 -19.25 27.61
CA ASN A 79 -0.95 -19.85 28.04
C ASN A 79 -1.19 -19.40 29.49
N ASN A 80 -2.23 -18.58 29.71
CA ASN A 80 -2.59 -17.98 31.00
C ASN A 80 -1.61 -16.90 31.49
N PRO A 81 -1.57 -15.71 30.86
CA PRO A 81 -0.69 -14.62 31.27
C PRO A 81 -1.07 -14.05 32.64
N SER A 82 -0.08 -13.67 33.44
CA SER A 82 -0.29 -12.78 34.59
C SER A 82 -0.60 -11.35 34.13
N ALA A 83 -1.03 -10.48 35.06
CA ALA A 83 -1.36 -9.08 34.73
C ALA A 83 -0.19 -8.29 34.11
N ALA A 84 1.05 -8.69 34.36
CA ALA A 84 2.26 -8.05 33.81
C ALA A 84 2.69 -8.66 32.45
N GLN A 85 2.08 -9.76 32.01
CA GLN A 85 2.46 -10.49 30.81
C GLN A 85 1.54 -10.20 29.65
N GLN A 86 2.12 -10.15 28.45
CA GLN A 86 1.36 -10.01 27.21
C GLN A 86 0.86 -11.39 26.74
N GLU A 87 -0.44 -11.53 26.50
CA GLU A 87 -1.02 -12.80 26.01
C GLU A 87 -0.63 -13.11 24.57
N HIS A 88 -0.62 -12.10 23.70
CA HIS A 88 -0.55 -12.27 22.26
C HIS A 88 0.39 -11.26 21.60
N ALA A 89 1.13 -11.69 20.58
CA ALA A 89 1.76 -10.80 19.62
C ALA A 89 0.95 -10.78 18.32
N SER A 90 0.77 -9.58 17.75
CA SER A 90 0.12 -9.40 16.45
C SER A 90 1.05 -8.65 15.52
N THR A 91 1.09 -9.04 14.26
CA THR A 91 1.93 -8.40 13.25
C THR A 91 1.43 -8.68 11.84
N PHE A 92 2.04 -8.03 10.85
CA PHE A 92 1.70 -8.23 9.44
C PHE A 92 2.39 -9.46 8.85
N TYR A 93 1.88 -10.00 7.76
CA TYR A 93 2.56 -11.04 6.98
C TYR A 93 2.66 -10.62 5.50
N ALA A 94 3.71 -11.08 4.82
CA ALA A 94 3.95 -10.81 3.41
C ALA A 94 2.98 -11.58 2.50
N GLN A 95 2.78 -11.09 1.27
CA GLN A 95 2.01 -11.80 0.25
C GLN A 95 2.60 -13.21 0.04
N GLY A 96 1.73 -14.22 0.08
CA GLY A 96 2.13 -15.63 -0.02
C GLY A 96 2.66 -16.26 1.27
N ALA A 97 2.95 -15.48 2.32
CA ALA A 97 3.53 -15.98 3.57
C ALA A 97 2.51 -16.58 4.55
N LEU A 98 1.20 -16.54 4.24
CA LEU A 98 0.16 -16.97 5.17
C LEU A 98 0.29 -18.44 5.58
N GLN A 99 0.56 -19.34 4.63
CA GLN A 99 0.67 -20.78 4.92
C GLN A 99 1.88 -21.08 5.82
N ALA A 100 3.03 -20.46 5.53
CA ALA A 100 4.23 -20.57 6.36
C ALA A 100 3.99 -19.98 7.76
N ALA A 101 3.28 -18.86 7.85
CA ALA A 101 2.89 -18.27 9.14
C ALA A 101 1.98 -19.20 9.96
N ILE A 102 0.99 -19.83 9.32
CA ILE A 102 0.10 -20.81 9.99
C ILE A 102 0.89 -22.01 10.49
N ALA A 103 1.81 -22.55 9.69
CA ALA A 103 2.72 -23.63 10.10
C ALA A 103 3.61 -23.23 11.28
N ALA A 104 4.03 -21.96 11.35
CA ALA A 104 4.76 -21.38 12.48
C ALA A 104 3.87 -21.03 13.71
N GLY A 105 2.59 -21.43 13.70
CA GLY A 105 1.66 -21.27 14.82
C GLY A 105 0.96 -19.91 14.90
N TRP A 106 1.04 -19.09 13.85
CA TRP A 106 0.28 -17.85 13.74
C TRP A 106 -1.15 -18.10 13.28
N LYS A 107 -2.09 -17.27 13.76
CA LYS A 107 -3.50 -17.31 13.35
C LYS A 107 -3.87 -16.03 12.64
N LEU A 108 -4.61 -16.13 11.53
CA LEU A 108 -5.12 -14.96 10.81
C LEU A 108 -6.08 -14.17 11.71
N VAL A 109 -5.83 -12.87 11.87
CA VAL A 109 -6.71 -11.92 12.57
C VAL A 109 -7.55 -11.15 11.58
N LYS A 110 -6.88 -10.59 10.57
CA LYS A 110 -7.51 -9.72 9.58
C LYS A 110 -6.91 -9.99 8.21
N PRO A 111 -7.73 -10.24 7.18
CA PRO A 111 -7.22 -10.39 5.83
C PRO A 111 -6.59 -9.08 5.32
N PRO A 112 -5.70 -9.15 4.31
CA PRO A 112 -5.10 -7.97 3.69
C PRO A 112 -6.17 -7.04 3.14
N ARG A 113 -5.94 -5.73 3.27
CA ARG A 113 -6.82 -4.71 2.67
C ARG A 113 -6.37 -4.48 1.23
N LYS A 114 -7.19 -4.97 0.29
CA LYS A 114 -7.04 -4.75 -1.14
C LYS A 114 -7.47 -3.34 -1.54
N VAL A 115 -7.05 -2.91 -2.74
CA VAL A 115 -7.61 -1.72 -3.39
C VAL A 115 -9.06 -2.03 -3.74
N SER A 116 -10.02 -1.46 -3.02
CA SER A 116 -11.44 -1.65 -3.32
C SER A 116 -11.81 -0.91 -4.60
N LEU A 117 -11.93 -1.64 -5.70
CA LEU A 117 -12.47 -1.12 -6.95
C LEU A 117 -13.95 -0.81 -6.77
N THR A 118 -14.27 0.48 -6.82
CA THR A 118 -15.63 0.99 -6.67
C THR A 118 -16.10 1.59 -7.98
N LYS A 119 -17.30 1.22 -8.44
CA LYS A 119 -18.02 1.90 -9.52
C LYS A 119 -19.48 2.07 -9.10
N ASN A 120 -19.83 3.30 -8.72
CA ASN A 120 -21.21 3.67 -8.41
C ASN A 120 -21.55 5.02 -9.05
N ASN A 121 -22.80 5.49 -8.88
CA ASN A 121 -23.26 6.72 -9.55
C ASN A 121 -22.55 8.00 -9.10
N ARG A 122 -21.83 7.99 -7.97
CA ARG A 122 -21.16 9.17 -7.40
C ARG A 122 -19.65 9.09 -7.47
N THR A 123 -19.09 7.89 -7.30
CA THR A 123 -17.66 7.66 -7.20
C THR A 123 -17.27 6.41 -7.98
N THR A 124 -16.24 6.58 -8.80
CA THR A 124 -15.56 5.53 -9.54
C THR A 124 -14.09 5.50 -9.13
N THR A 125 -13.49 4.31 -9.13
CA THR A 125 -12.05 4.15 -8.98
C THR A 125 -11.40 4.33 -10.34
N ALA A 126 -10.69 5.44 -10.49
CA ALA A 126 -9.88 5.72 -11.66
C ALA A 126 -8.48 5.13 -11.45
N ILE A 127 -7.87 4.63 -12.52
CA ILE A 127 -6.53 4.07 -12.49
C ILE A 127 -5.65 4.86 -13.46
N ALA A 128 -4.53 5.39 -12.97
CA ALA A 128 -3.52 6.04 -13.79
C ALA A 128 -2.32 5.10 -13.95
N SER A 129 -1.82 4.94 -15.18
CA SER A 129 -0.59 4.19 -15.44
C SER A 129 0.63 5.08 -15.26
N LEU A 130 1.65 4.56 -14.62
CA LEU A 130 2.93 5.23 -14.38
C LEU A 130 3.97 4.81 -15.43
N SER A 131 5.01 5.62 -15.65
CA SER A 131 6.08 5.34 -16.62
C SER A 131 6.84 4.03 -16.34
N ASN A 132 6.85 3.59 -15.07
CA ASN A 132 7.44 2.32 -14.65
C ASN A 132 6.47 1.12 -14.73
N GLY A 133 5.31 1.29 -15.38
CA GLY A 133 4.31 0.24 -15.60
C GLY A 133 3.35 0.00 -14.44
N LEU A 134 3.44 0.80 -13.37
CA LEU A 134 2.58 0.64 -12.20
C LEU A 134 1.23 1.28 -12.38
N LEU A 135 0.21 0.65 -11.80
CA LEU A 135 -1.17 1.12 -11.86
C LEU A 135 -1.58 1.76 -10.54
N TYR A 136 -1.76 3.08 -10.55
CA TYR A 136 -2.15 3.85 -9.37
C TYR A 136 -3.67 4.09 -9.35
N ALA A 137 -4.35 3.47 -8.40
CA ALA A 137 -5.78 3.59 -8.19
C ALA A 137 -6.13 4.74 -7.23
N PHE A 138 -7.14 5.53 -7.57
CA PHE A 138 -7.65 6.61 -6.74
C PHE A 138 -9.15 6.85 -6.97
N PRO A 139 -9.90 7.33 -5.95
CA PRO A 139 -11.30 7.66 -6.12
C PRO A 139 -11.47 8.94 -6.93
N MET A 140 -12.44 8.96 -7.83
CA MET A 140 -12.83 10.12 -8.65
C MET A 140 -14.36 10.20 -8.73
N ASN A 141 -14.92 11.39 -8.92
CA ASN A 141 -16.35 11.52 -9.19
C ASN A 141 -16.69 10.83 -10.51
N THR A 142 -17.79 10.08 -10.57
CA THR A 142 -18.16 9.29 -11.76
C THR A 142 -18.38 10.15 -13.00
N ASN A 143 -19.03 11.31 -12.86
CA ASN A 143 -19.27 12.20 -14.00
C ASN A 143 -17.96 12.84 -14.49
N ASP A 144 -17.09 13.29 -13.57
CA ASP A 144 -15.77 13.80 -13.94
C ASP A 144 -14.92 12.69 -14.60
N PHE A 145 -15.00 11.44 -14.12
CA PHE A 145 -14.29 10.31 -14.70
C PHE A 145 -14.75 10.06 -16.14
N GLU A 146 -16.06 9.91 -16.38
CA GLU A 146 -16.57 9.67 -17.73
C GLU A 146 -16.21 10.80 -18.70
N LEU A 147 -16.23 12.06 -18.23
CA LEU A 147 -15.92 13.22 -19.05
C LEU A 147 -14.43 13.34 -19.40
N TYR A 148 -13.53 13.02 -18.45
CA TYR A 148 -12.10 13.32 -18.58
C TYR A 148 -11.20 12.09 -18.69
N LYS A 149 -11.72 10.85 -18.56
CA LYS A 149 -10.89 9.63 -18.58
C LYS A 149 -10.02 9.52 -19.83
N ALA A 150 -10.54 9.88 -21.00
CA ALA A 150 -9.77 9.84 -22.24
C ALA A 150 -8.62 10.87 -22.24
N THR A 151 -8.91 12.12 -21.87
CA THR A 151 -7.91 13.20 -21.82
C THR A 151 -6.83 12.99 -20.75
N LEU A 152 -7.20 12.42 -19.61
CA LEU A 152 -6.27 12.10 -18.51
C LEU A 152 -5.59 10.72 -18.71
N GLY A 153 -5.97 9.96 -19.73
CA GLY A 153 -5.47 8.61 -20.01
C GLY A 153 -5.81 7.58 -18.93
N LEU A 154 -6.94 7.73 -18.24
CA LEU A 154 -7.33 6.89 -17.10
C LEU A 154 -7.96 5.57 -17.56
N ILE A 155 -7.63 4.50 -16.85
CA ILE A 155 -8.17 3.16 -17.03
C ILE A 155 -9.39 2.98 -16.11
N ASP A 156 -10.46 2.37 -16.64
CA ASP A 156 -11.66 2.03 -15.87
C ASP A 156 -11.39 0.83 -14.96
N SER A 157 -11.79 0.94 -13.70
CA SER A 157 -11.81 -0.17 -12.75
C SER A 157 -12.44 -1.46 -13.27
N THR A 158 -13.42 -1.41 -14.17
CA THR A 158 -14.06 -2.62 -14.73
C THR A 158 -13.18 -3.41 -15.69
N THR A 159 -12.01 -2.88 -16.06
CA THR A 159 -11.04 -3.60 -16.89
C THR A 159 -10.14 -4.53 -16.07
N ILE A 160 -10.10 -4.33 -14.74
CA ILE A 160 -9.36 -5.17 -13.80
C ILE A 160 -10.28 -6.33 -13.38
N ASN A 161 -10.01 -7.53 -13.90
CA ASN A 161 -10.94 -8.66 -13.81
C ASN A 161 -10.37 -9.84 -13.00
N THR A 162 -9.08 -9.80 -12.66
CA THR A 162 -8.43 -10.86 -11.89
C THR A 162 -7.94 -10.36 -10.52
N PRO A 163 -7.96 -11.22 -9.48
CA PRO A 163 -7.37 -10.88 -8.19
C PRO A 163 -5.89 -10.47 -8.27
N GLN A 164 -5.14 -11.02 -9.23
CA GLN A 164 -3.73 -10.73 -9.45
C GLN A 164 -3.53 -9.30 -9.99
N GLU A 165 -4.38 -8.86 -10.93
CA GLU A 165 -4.36 -7.49 -11.43
C GLU A 165 -4.77 -6.51 -10.31
N GLU A 166 -5.82 -6.84 -9.53
CA GLU A 166 -6.24 -6.04 -8.39
C GLU A 166 -5.13 -5.90 -7.34
N ASP A 167 -4.39 -6.98 -7.07
CA ASP A 167 -3.25 -6.99 -6.14
C ASP A 167 -2.01 -6.23 -6.68
N SER A 168 -1.97 -5.92 -7.98
CA SER A 168 -0.93 -5.09 -8.58
C SER A 168 -1.19 -3.59 -8.43
N LEU A 169 -2.43 -3.20 -8.12
CA LEU A 169 -2.82 -1.81 -7.96
C LEU A 169 -2.20 -1.20 -6.70
N ILE A 170 -1.68 0.00 -6.83
CA ILE A 170 -1.16 0.80 -5.72
C ILE A 170 -2.10 1.98 -5.44
N SER A 171 -2.19 2.42 -4.18
CA SER A 171 -2.97 3.62 -3.84
C SER A 171 -2.40 4.33 -2.62
N GLY A 172 -2.60 5.66 -2.59
CA GLY A 172 -2.24 6.51 -1.44
C GLY A 172 -0.75 6.68 -1.18
N THR A 173 0.12 6.28 -2.12
CA THR A 173 1.58 6.38 -2.02
C THR A 173 2.07 7.79 -2.37
N ARG A 174 3.17 8.24 -1.76
CA ARG A 174 3.83 9.52 -2.11
C ARG A 174 4.89 9.36 -3.21
N ASN A 175 5.54 8.20 -3.23
CA ASN A 175 6.45 7.74 -4.27
C ASN A 175 6.22 6.20 -4.38
N PRO A 176 5.84 5.67 -5.55
CA PRO A 176 5.57 6.38 -6.81
C PRO A 176 4.20 7.05 -6.76
N ARG A 177 3.98 8.08 -7.56
CA ARG A 177 2.72 8.83 -7.63
C ARG A 177 2.55 9.47 -9.00
N PRO A 178 1.36 9.42 -9.61
CA PRO A 178 1.13 10.05 -10.90
C PRO A 178 1.25 11.58 -10.82
N GLY A 179 1.47 12.19 -11.98
CA GLY A 179 1.37 13.64 -12.11
C GLY A 179 -0.04 14.14 -11.82
N LYS A 180 -0.16 15.43 -11.47
CA LYS A 180 -1.44 16.10 -11.23
C LYS A 180 -1.63 17.25 -12.20
N ALA A 181 -2.84 17.37 -12.73
CA ALA A 181 -3.23 18.47 -13.60
C ALA A 181 -4.50 19.14 -13.09
N GLN A 182 -4.70 20.40 -13.49
CA GLN A 182 -5.84 21.22 -13.13
C GLN A 182 -6.53 21.81 -14.36
N LEU A 183 -7.85 21.70 -14.43
CA LEU A 183 -8.68 22.40 -15.42
C LEU A 183 -9.48 23.51 -14.74
N LYS A 184 -9.50 24.71 -15.34
CA LYS A 184 -10.47 25.75 -14.95
C LYS A 184 -11.78 25.45 -15.68
N VAL A 185 -12.86 25.26 -14.92
CA VAL A 185 -14.18 24.99 -15.51
C VAL A 185 -14.94 26.30 -15.73
N PRO A 186 -15.83 26.35 -16.75
CA PRO A 186 -16.77 27.46 -16.92
C PRO A 186 -17.55 27.70 -15.62
N GLY A 187 -17.64 28.96 -15.19
CA GLY A 187 -18.19 29.32 -13.86
C GLY A 187 -17.14 29.51 -12.75
N GLY A 188 -15.84 29.44 -13.08
CA GLY A 188 -14.74 29.86 -12.19
C GLY A 188 -14.20 28.78 -11.26
N GLY A 189 -14.76 27.57 -11.29
CA GLY A 189 -14.29 26.42 -10.52
C GLY A 189 -12.94 25.86 -11.02
N LYS A 190 -12.32 25.01 -10.20
CA LYS A 190 -11.12 24.25 -10.57
C LYS A 190 -11.36 22.76 -10.37
N ARG A 191 -11.02 21.95 -11.37
CA ARG A 191 -10.96 20.48 -11.27
C ARG A 191 -9.51 20.06 -11.20
N THR A 192 -9.17 19.18 -10.28
CA THR A 192 -7.82 18.62 -10.13
C THR A 192 -7.91 17.11 -10.18
N ALA A 193 -7.07 16.48 -11.00
CA ALA A 193 -7.02 15.02 -11.11
C ALA A 193 -5.57 14.55 -11.32
N PHE A 194 -5.34 13.27 -11.04
CA PHE A 194 -4.14 12.58 -11.50
C PHE A 194 -4.27 12.23 -12.98
N TYR A 195 -3.15 12.10 -13.67
CA TYR A 195 -3.10 11.67 -15.08
C TYR A 195 -2.08 10.56 -15.30
N THR A 196 -2.31 9.74 -16.33
CA THR A 196 -1.38 8.70 -16.77
C THR A 196 -0.13 9.30 -17.39
N SER A 197 1.03 8.68 -17.12
CA SER A 197 2.31 9.12 -17.68
C SER A 197 2.25 9.32 -19.20
N GLY A 198 2.85 10.41 -19.68
CA GLY A 198 2.89 10.75 -21.11
C GLY A 198 1.69 11.57 -21.61
N GLN A 199 0.70 11.88 -20.75
CA GLN A 199 -0.48 12.69 -21.13
C GLN A 199 -0.23 14.21 -21.06
N GLU A 200 0.95 14.68 -20.69
CA GLU A 200 1.22 16.10 -20.46
C GLU A 200 0.93 16.99 -21.68
N THR A 201 1.32 16.54 -22.88
CA THR A 201 1.10 17.28 -24.12
C THR A 201 -0.39 17.37 -24.45
N VAL A 202 -1.12 16.24 -24.34
CA VAL A 202 -2.57 16.18 -24.59
C VAL A 202 -3.31 17.08 -23.60
N LEU A 203 -2.91 17.05 -22.33
CA LEU A 203 -3.49 17.88 -21.29
C LEU A 203 -3.29 19.38 -21.57
N GLY A 204 -2.08 19.78 -21.98
CA GLY A 204 -1.80 21.16 -22.38
C GLY A 204 -2.70 21.65 -23.52
N GLN A 205 -2.91 20.81 -24.55
CA GLN A 205 -3.80 21.11 -25.67
C GLN A 205 -5.27 21.21 -25.27
N ASN A 206 -5.68 20.49 -24.22
CA ASN A 206 -7.05 20.48 -23.70
C ASN A 206 -7.25 21.49 -22.54
N GLY A 207 -6.35 22.46 -22.37
CA GLY A 207 -6.50 23.55 -21.39
C GLY A 207 -6.21 23.15 -19.95
N TRP A 208 -5.65 21.97 -19.70
CA TRP A 208 -5.20 21.56 -18.38
C TRP A 208 -3.82 22.14 -18.07
N SER A 209 -3.67 22.69 -16.86
CA SER A 209 -2.39 23.15 -16.32
C SER A 209 -1.74 22.06 -15.47
N ILE A 210 -0.48 21.71 -15.74
CA ILE A 210 0.24 20.72 -14.94
C ILE A 210 0.62 21.32 -13.58
N ILE A 211 0.12 20.73 -12.49
CA ILE A 211 0.44 21.13 -11.10
C ILE A 211 1.72 20.42 -10.64
N SER A 212 1.83 19.13 -10.92
CA SER A 212 3.01 18.34 -10.59
C SER A 212 3.25 17.29 -11.64
N ARG A 213 4.52 17.02 -11.91
CA ARG A 213 4.94 15.88 -12.74
C ARG A 213 4.84 14.58 -11.96
N GLU A 214 4.88 13.48 -12.70
CA GLU A 214 5.01 12.14 -12.15
C GLU A 214 6.25 12.03 -11.24
N ILE A 215 6.12 11.22 -10.20
CA ILE A 215 7.24 10.79 -9.35
C ILE A 215 7.27 9.27 -9.40
N VAL A 216 8.32 8.69 -9.96
CA VAL A 216 8.64 7.26 -9.91
C VAL A 216 9.94 7.08 -9.12
N ALA A 217 10.09 5.93 -8.46
CA ALA A 217 11.30 5.57 -7.73
C ALA A 217 12.34 4.92 -8.66
#